data_AF-S6TSW9-F1
#
_entry.id   AF-S6TSW9-F1
#
_cell.length_a   1.000
_cell.length_b   1.000
_cell.length_c   1.000
_cell.angle_alpha   90.00
_cell.angle_beta   90.00
_cell.angle_gamma   90.00
#
_symmetry.space_group_name_H-M   'P 1'
#
loop_
_entity.id
_entity.type
_entity.pdbx_description
1 polymer ?
#
loop_
_entity_poly.entity_id
_entity_poly.type
_entity_poly.pdbx_seq_one_letter_code
_entity_poly.pdbx_strand_id
1 'polypeptide(L)'
;MNEIQELKDRRDQLLKEADQLHTQLLPFEAALENEQSIGPAQERELRDKYNELKTRFDARKHEADLLDRKINRRETLINSQSLMAGYIEAMNTWKADEQELNEKRQ
;
A
#
# COMPACT_ATOMS: atom_id res chain seq x y z
N MET A 1 -15.01 -10.07 -7.16
CA MET A 1 -14.55 -9.14 -6.12
C MET A 1 -13.35 -8.39 -6.69
N ASN A 2 -13.24 -7.08 -6.49
CA ASN A 2 -12.23 -6.25 -7.17
C ASN A 2 -10.86 -6.52 -6.54
N GLU A 3 -9.94 -7.14 -7.28
CA GLU A 3 -8.61 -7.53 -6.77
C GLU A 3 -7.83 -6.34 -6.19
N ILE A 4 -8.02 -5.13 -6.71
CA ILE A 4 -7.42 -3.90 -6.14
C ILE A 4 -8.02 -3.58 -4.77
N GLN A 5 -9.32 -3.79 -4.61
CA GLN A 5 -10.00 -3.56 -3.33
C GLN A 5 -9.51 -4.56 -2.28
N GLU A 6 -9.37 -5.84 -2.63
CA GLU A 6 -8.82 -6.85 -1.72
C GLU A 6 -7.39 -6.51 -1.25
N LEU A 7 -6.56 -5.99 -2.16
CA LEU A 7 -5.21 -5.52 -1.80
C LEU A 7 -5.27 -4.32 -0.85
N LYS A 8 -6.17 -3.37 -1.08
CA LYS A 8 -6.37 -2.20 -0.20
C LYS A 8 -6.85 -2.64 1.19
N ASP A 9 -7.83 -3.52 1.25
CA ASP A 9 -8.37 -4.05 2.50
C ASP A 9 -7.27 -4.78 3.30
N ARG A 10 -6.44 -5.58 2.62
CA ARG A 10 -5.33 -6.29 3.26
C ARG A 10 -4.24 -5.33 3.77
N ARG A 11 -3.89 -4.30 2.99
CA ARG A 11 -2.96 -3.25 3.43
C ARG A 11 -3.48 -2.54 4.67
N ASP A 12 -4.76 -2.16 4.67
CA ASP A 12 -5.37 -1.44 5.79
C ASP A 12 -5.40 -2.32 7.05
N GLN A 13 -5.60 -3.63 6.89
CA GLN A 13 -5.45 -4.58 7.98
C GLN A 13 -4.02 -4.61 8.53
N LEU A 14 -3.00 -4.71 7.66
CA LEU A 14 -1.60 -4.72 8.09
C LEU A 14 -1.21 -3.44 8.83
N LEU A 15 -1.71 -2.28 8.39
CA LEU A 15 -1.47 -1.00 9.06
C LEU A 15 -2.13 -0.97 10.44
N LYS A 16 -3.37 -1.43 10.58
CA LYS A 16 -4.02 -1.56 11.90
C LYS A 16 -3.26 -2.48 12.84
N GLU A 17 -2.77 -3.61 12.32
CA GLU A 17 -1.97 -4.55 13.11
C GLU A 17 -0.62 -3.92 13.52
N ALA A 18 0.00 -3.10 12.65
CA ALA A 18 1.19 -2.33 13.00
C ALA A 18 0.89 -1.29 14.09
N ASP A 19 -0.21 -0.54 14.01
CA ASP A 19 -0.60 0.44 15.02
C ASP A 19 -0.85 -0.22 16.40
N GLN A 20 -1.45 -1.41 16.41
CA GLN A 20 -1.60 -2.21 17.63
C GLN A 20 -0.26 -2.63 18.23
N LEU A 21 0.70 -3.05 17.39
CA LEU A 21 2.05 -3.39 17.83
C LEU A 21 2.79 -2.15 18.34
N HIS A 22 2.65 -1.00 17.69
CA HIS A 22 3.26 0.24 18.14
C HIS A 22 2.70 0.69 19.49
N THR A 23 1.39 0.55 19.70
CA THR A 23 0.77 0.80 21.01
C THR A 23 1.36 -0.10 22.10
N GLN A 24 1.67 -1.35 21.77
CA GLN A 24 2.34 -2.28 22.69
C GLN A 24 3.82 -1.95 22.91
N LEU A 25 4.49 -1.26 21.98
CA LEU A 25 5.88 -0.82 22.12
C LEU A 25 6.03 0.36 23.08
N LEU A 26 5.06 1.28 23.12
CA LEU A 26 5.14 2.52 23.92
C LEU A 26 5.58 2.32 25.39
N PRO A 27 5.05 1.33 26.15
CA PRO A 27 5.50 1.12 27.54
C PRO A 27 6.95 0.65 27.63
N PHE A 28 7.45 -0.10 26.64
CA PHE A 28 8.84 -0.55 26.60
C PHE A 28 9.77 0.60 26.21
N GLU A 29 9.36 1.44 25.25
CA GLU A 29 10.09 2.66 24.88
C GLU A 29 10.24 3.58 26.10
N ALA A 30 9.14 3.87 26.80
CA ALA A 30 9.15 4.66 28.03
C ALA A 30 10.02 4.04 29.14
N ALA A 31 10.03 2.71 29.26
CA ALA A 31 10.86 2.02 30.25
C ALA A 31 12.36 2.02 29.90
N LEU A 32 12.71 1.97 28.60
CA LEU A 32 14.09 2.07 28.12
C LEU A 32 14.64 3.51 28.18
N GLU A 33 13.78 4.50 28.04
CA GLU A 33 14.14 5.92 28.17
C GLU A 33 14.26 6.38 29.63
N ASN A 34 13.73 5.62 30.58
CA ASN A 34 13.79 5.97 31.99
C ASN A 34 15.21 5.84 32.55
N GLU A 35 15.76 6.94 33.10
CA GLU A 35 17.10 7.00 33.70
C GLU A 35 17.23 6.22 35.02
N GLN A 36 16.13 5.72 35.59
CA GLN A 36 16.21 4.85 36.77
C GLN A 36 16.87 3.52 36.41
N SER A 37 18.04 3.28 37.01
CA SER A 37 18.83 2.07 36.80
C SER A 37 18.02 0.82 37.18
N ILE A 38 17.49 0.14 36.17
CA ILE A 38 17.06 -1.26 36.27
C ILE A 38 18.29 -2.17 36.30
N GLY A 39 18.16 -3.34 36.93
CA GLY A 39 19.23 -4.32 36.95
C GLY A 39 19.56 -4.82 35.53
N PRO A 40 20.83 -5.16 35.22
CA PRO A 40 21.26 -5.51 33.87
C PRO A 40 20.52 -6.73 33.26
N ALA A 41 20.09 -7.67 34.09
CA ALA A 41 19.29 -8.81 33.63
C ALA A 41 17.86 -8.38 33.20
N GLN A 42 17.25 -7.46 33.95
CA GLN A 42 15.92 -6.94 33.68
C GLN A 42 15.93 -6.03 32.45
N GLU A 43 16.97 -5.20 32.27
CA GLU A 43 17.15 -4.40 31.06
C GLU A 43 17.28 -5.28 29.81
N ARG A 44 18.07 -6.35 29.89
CA ARG A 44 18.22 -7.30 28.77
C ARG A 44 16.89 -7.93 28.38
N GLU A 45 16.13 -8.45 29.34
CA GLU A 45 14.82 -9.05 29.08
C GLU A 45 13.85 -8.04 28.44
N LEU A 46 13.90 -6.79 28.90
CA LEU A 46 13.07 -5.71 28.38
C LEU A 46 13.44 -5.37 26.93
N ARG A 47 14.74 -5.29 26.62
CA ARG A 47 15.24 -5.10 25.24
C ARG A 47 14.88 -6.26 24.33
N ASP A 48 14.96 -7.49 24.80
CA ASP A 48 14.61 -8.68 24.02
C ASP A 48 13.12 -8.65 23.62
N LYS A 49 12.23 -8.33 24.57
CA LYS A 49 10.78 -8.16 24.32
C LYS A 49 10.49 -7.00 23.37
N TYR A 50 11.14 -5.86 23.58
CA TYR A 50 11.03 -4.70 22.69
C TYR A 50 11.45 -5.06 21.26
N ASN A 51 12.61 -5.69 21.08
CA ASN A 51 13.14 -6.04 19.77
C ASN A 51 12.24 -7.05 19.03
N GLU A 52 11.65 -8.00 19.74
CA GLU A 52 10.69 -8.94 19.16
C GLU A 52 9.45 -8.21 18.61
N LEU A 53 8.84 -7.33 19.43
CA LEU A 53 7.69 -6.54 19.00
C LEU A 53 8.04 -5.58 17.86
N LYS A 54 9.20 -4.94 17.93
CA LYS A 54 9.69 -4.00 16.94
C LYS A 54 9.91 -4.69 15.59
N THR A 55 10.50 -5.88 15.59
CA THR A 55 10.68 -6.69 14.38
C THR A 55 9.34 -7.00 13.72
N ARG A 56 8.32 -7.38 14.50
CA ARG A 56 6.97 -7.66 13.96
C ARG A 56 6.32 -6.39 13.43
N PHE A 57 6.45 -5.26 14.13
CA PHE A 57 5.94 -3.97 13.68
C PHE A 57 6.54 -3.58 12.33
N ASP A 58 7.87 -3.65 12.21
CA ASP A 58 8.59 -3.28 11.00
C ASP A 58 8.24 -4.22 9.83
N ALA A 59 8.06 -5.52 10.09
CA ALA A 59 7.58 -6.46 9.08
C ALA A 59 6.20 -6.08 8.54
N ARG A 60 5.25 -5.71 9.41
CA ARG A 60 3.89 -5.32 9.00
C ARG A 60 3.86 -4.03 8.20
N LYS A 61 4.69 -3.04 8.59
CA LYS A 61 4.90 -1.82 7.80
C LYS A 61 5.49 -2.13 6.43
N HIS A 62 6.51 -2.99 6.38
CA HIS A 62 7.13 -3.38 5.12
C HIS A 62 6.16 -4.11 4.18
N GLU A 63 5.37 -5.04 4.69
CA GLU A 63 4.35 -5.75 3.91
C GLU A 63 3.28 -4.78 3.36
N ALA A 64 2.82 -3.82 4.17
CA ALA A 64 1.88 -2.79 3.73
C ALA A 64 2.47 -1.95 2.59
N ASP A 65 3.72 -1.52 2.69
CA ASP A 65 4.41 -0.75 1.64
C ASP A 65 4.55 -1.53 0.33
N LEU A 66 4.78 -2.85 0.40
CA LEU A 66 4.82 -3.71 -0.77
C LEU A 66 3.45 -3.78 -1.46
N LEU A 67 2.37 -3.85 -0.68
CA LEU A 67 1.01 -3.83 -1.22
C LEU A 67 0.70 -2.48 -1.86
N ASP A 68 1.09 -1.36 -1.27
CA ASP A 68 0.91 -0.03 -1.86
C ASP A 68 1.58 0.08 -3.24
N ARG A 69 2.82 -0.39 -3.37
CA ARG A 69 3.51 -0.42 -4.66
C ARG A 69 2.77 -1.26 -5.70
N LYS A 70 2.24 -2.41 -5.28
CA LYS A 70 1.47 -3.31 -6.15
C LYS A 70 0.15 -2.69 -6.59
N ILE A 71 -0.56 -2.04 -5.68
CA ILE A 71 -1.82 -1.32 -5.95
C ILE A 71 -1.54 -0.20 -6.96
N ASN A 72 -0.57 0.66 -6.69
CA ASN A 72 -0.21 1.79 -7.56
C ASN A 72 0.11 1.33 -8.99
N ARG A 73 0.88 0.24 -9.13
CA ARG A 73 1.19 -0.33 -10.45
C ARG A 73 -0.05 -0.78 -11.19
N ARG A 74 -1.00 -1.43 -10.51
CA ARG A 74 -2.24 -1.94 -11.12
C ARG A 74 -3.18 -0.81 -11.51
N GLU A 75 -3.36 0.17 -10.64
CA GLU A 75 -4.18 1.35 -10.95
C GLU A 75 -3.60 2.14 -12.14
N THR A 76 -2.27 2.29 -12.19
CA THR A 76 -1.59 2.93 -13.33
C THR A 76 -1.84 2.17 -14.64
N LEU A 77 -1.79 0.84 -14.61
CA LEU A 77 -2.05 0.02 -15.79
C LEU A 77 -3.50 0.16 -16.28
N ILE A 78 -4.47 0.10 -15.36
CA ILE A 78 -5.88 0.28 -15.68
C ILE A 78 -6.12 1.66 -16.29
N ASN A 79 -5.58 2.71 -15.69
CA ASN A 79 -5.70 4.08 -16.21
C ASN A 79 -5.12 4.19 -17.63
N SER A 80 -3.95 3.58 -17.87
CA SER A 80 -3.35 3.55 -19.20
C SER A 80 -4.22 2.80 -20.22
N GLN A 81 -4.84 1.69 -19.82
CA GLN A 81 -5.74 0.91 -20.69
C GLN A 81 -7.01 1.71 -21.02
N SER A 82 -7.60 2.39 -20.04
CA SER A 82 -8.76 3.25 -20.25
C SER A 82 -8.45 4.42 -21.19
N LEU A 83 -7.28 5.06 -21.05
CA LEU A 83 -6.83 6.10 -21.98
C LEU A 83 -6.66 5.56 -23.40
N MET A 84 -6.04 4.38 -23.55
CA MET A 84 -5.85 3.76 -24.86
C MET A 84 -7.18 3.41 -25.53
N ALA A 85 -8.15 2.90 -24.77
CA ALA A 85 -9.49 2.62 -25.28
C ALA A 85 -10.16 3.90 -25.80
N GLY A 86 -10.09 5.01 -25.07
CA GLY A 86 -10.63 6.30 -25.51
C GLY A 86 -9.97 6.83 -26.79
N TYR A 87 -8.65 6.66 -26.95
CA TYR A 87 -7.97 7.00 -28.21
C TYR A 87 -8.44 6.13 -29.38
N ILE A 88 -8.60 4.82 -29.17
CA ILE A 88 -9.09 3.91 -30.20
C ILE A 88 -10.52 4.28 -30.62
N GLU A 89 -11.40 4.58 -29.65
CA GLU A 89 -12.75 5.05 -29.93
C GLU A 89 -12.74 6.34 -30.76
N ALA A 90 -11.94 7.34 -30.37
CA ALA A 90 -11.82 8.59 -31.12
C ALA A 90 -11.32 8.37 -32.57
N MET A 91 -10.33 7.48 -32.77
CA MET A 91 -9.85 7.13 -34.10
C MET A 91 -10.92 6.42 -34.94
N ASN A 92 -11.71 5.53 -34.33
CA ASN A 92 -12.80 4.84 -35.01
C ASN A 92 -13.89 5.83 -35.43
N THR A 93 -14.26 6.78 -34.57
CA THR A 93 -15.19 7.87 -34.90
C THR A 93 -14.65 8.71 -36.04
N TRP A 94 -13.40 9.17 -35.95
CA TRP A 94 -12.79 9.97 -37.02
C TRP A 94 -12.80 9.26 -38.38
N LYS A 95 -12.49 7.95 -38.38
CA LYS A 95 -12.52 7.14 -39.60
C LYS A 95 -13.94 6.99 -40.18
N ALA A 96 -14.94 6.84 -39.32
CA ALA A 96 -16.34 6.77 -39.74
C ALA A 96 -16.81 8.10 -40.33
N ASP A 97 -16.47 9.22 -39.68
CA ASP A 97 -16.79 10.57 -40.16
C ASP A 97 -16.13 10.84 -41.53
N GLU A 98 -14.87 10.42 -41.72
CA GLU A 98 -14.16 10.56 -43.00
C GLU A 98 -14.82 9.73 -44.11
N GLN A 99 -15.26 8.52 -43.80
CA GLN A 99 -16.00 7.68 -44.76
C GLN A 99 -17.32 8.35 -45.17
N GLU A 100 -18.11 8.83 -44.21
CA GLU A 100 -19.38 9.51 -44.47
C GLU A 100 -19.19 10.76 -45.33
N LEU A 101 -18.15 11.56 -45.06
CA LEU A 101 -17.81 12.73 -45.87
C LEU A 101 -17.43 12.35 -47.30
N ASN A 102 -16.69 11.26 -47.50
CA ASN A 102 -16.33 10.80 -48.83
C ASN A 102 -17.54 10.27 -49.60
N GLU A 103 -18.44 9.55 -48.95
CA GLU A 103 -19.71 9.10 -49.54
C GLU A 103 -20.59 10.28 -49.97
N LYS A 104 -20.65 11.35 -49.18
CA LYS A 104 -21.39 12.58 -49.52
C LYS A 104 -20.78 13.40 -50.66
N ARG A 105 -19.51 13.18 -50.99
CA ARG A 105 -18.79 13.89 -52.06
C ARG A 105 -18.88 13.19 -53.41
N GLN A 106 -19.28 11.92 -53.44
CA GLN A 106 -19.61 11.19 -54.67
C GLN A 106 -21.02 11.52 -55.16
#